data_AF-A0A5C9EV40-F1
#
_entry.id   AF-A0A5C9EV40-F1
#
_cell.length_a   1.000
_cell.length_b   1.000
_cell.length_c   1.000
_cell.angle_alpha   90.00
_cell.angle_beta   90.00
_cell.angle_gamma   90.00
#
_symmetry.space_group_name_H-M   'P 1'
#
loop_
_entity.id
_entity.type
_entity.pdbx_description
1 polymer ?
#
loop_
_entity_poly.entity_id
_entity_poly.type
_entity_poly.pdbx_seq_one_letter_code
_entity_poly.pdbx_strand_id
1 'polypeptide(L)'
;MYCTNCGKKIEETQAYCTYCGENLQKSISAPNNPENLFIPESRTPRLPSNHYQQQNTQNHNIVNLNNSIKYSYICFSLGLIGLILPLTANFLMFSISYYSSQKYIAIPLIGLGIVSTIFSMIYKKKSEKIEPITTERKIGSIFAIIAIIANAYALFSAIISI
;
A
#
# COMPACT_ATOMS: atom_id res chain seq x y z
N MET A 1 17.97 -27.45 17.62
CA MET A 1 18.12 -26.33 18.60
C MET A 1 16.93 -25.35 18.54
N TYR A 2 16.83 -24.38 19.46
CA TYR A 2 15.83 -23.29 19.42
C TYR A 2 16.54 -21.94 19.33
N CYS A 3 15.96 -20.99 18.60
CA CYS A 3 16.54 -19.65 18.47
C CYS A 3 16.48 -18.91 19.82
N THR A 4 17.60 -18.37 20.28
CA THR A 4 17.69 -17.61 21.54
C THR A 4 16.96 -16.27 21.48
N ASN A 5 16.78 -15.71 20.29
CA ASN A 5 16.09 -14.44 20.08
C ASN A 5 14.55 -14.61 20.08
N CYS A 6 14.02 -15.64 19.39
CA CYS A 6 12.57 -15.76 19.17
C CYS A 6 11.95 -17.09 19.64
N GLY A 7 12.73 -18.01 20.19
CA GLY A 7 12.26 -19.28 20.77
C GLY A 7 11.72 -20.31 19.78
N LYS A 8 11.82 -20.08 18.47
CA LYS A 8 11.35 -21.04 17.45
C LYS A 8 12.36 -22.16 17.20
N LYS A 9 11.85 -23.35 16.89
CA LYS A 9 12.66 -24.53 16.58
C LYS A 9 13.43 -24.30 15.27
N ILE A 10 14.72 -24.57 15.30
CA ILE A 10 15.66 -24.35 14.20
C ILE A 10 16.55 -25.59 14.02
N GLU A 11 16.78 -25.96 12.77
CA GLU A 11 17.77 -26.95 12.32
C GLU A 11 19.20 -26.45 12.55
N GLU A 12 20.09 -27.36 12.92
CA GLU A 12 21.41 -27.04 13.50
C GLU A 12 22.44 -26.50 12.49
N THR A 13 22.16 -26.64 11.20
CA THR A 13 23.04 -26.23 10.10
C THR A 13 22.73 -24.84 9.55
N GLN A 14 21.70 -24.15 10.05
CA GLN A 14 21.28 -22.87 9.50
C GLN A 14 22.11 -21.71 10.07
N ALA A 15 22.65 -20.87 9.18
CA ALA A 15 23.48 -19.72 9.54
C ALA A 15 22.70 -18.61 10.26
N TYR A 16 21.38 -18.53 10.03
CA TYR A 16 20.49 -17.53 10.60
C TYR A 16 19.10 -18.12 10.83
N CYS A 17 18.38 -17.61 11.82
CA CYS A 17 17.01 -18.01 12.10
C CYS A 17 16.10 -17.52 10.95
N THR A 18 15.49 -18.43 10.21
CA THR A 18 14.57 -18.07 9.10
C THR A 18 13.30 -17.36 9.57
N TYR A 19 13.00 -17.38 10.87
CA TYR A 19 11.81 -16.75 11.44
C TYR A 19 12.03 -15.32 11.95
N CYS A 20 13.22 -14.98 12.45
CA CYS A 20 13.51 -13.65 13.02
C CYS A 20 14.78 -12.98 12.48
N GLY A 21 15.61 -13.68 11.71
CA GLY A 21 16.83 -13.15 11.10
C GLY A 21 18.07 -13.14 12.00
N GLU A 22 18.00 -13.64 13.24
CA GLU A 22 19.15 -13.73 14.16
C GLU A 22 20.28 -14.58 13.56
N ASN A 23 21.54 -14.15 13.68
CA ASN A 23 22.69 -14.90 13.20
C ASN A 23 23.09 -15.98 14.21
N LEU A 24 23.00 -17.26 13.80
CA LEU A 24 23.22 -18.42 14.67
C LEU A 24 24.66 -18.96 14.58
N GLN A 25 25.43 -18.53 13.58
CA GLN A 25 26.83 -18.93 13.40
C GLN A 25 27.75 -18.38 14.50
N LYS A 26 27.35 -17.31 15.18
CA LYS A 26 28.11 -16.75 16.31
C LYS A 26 28.01 -17.58 17.60
N SER A 27 27.07 -18.53 17.66
CA SER A 27 26.83 -19.36 18.87
C SER A 27 27.35 -20.80 18.80
N ILE A 28 28.03 -21.19 17.72
CA ILE A 28 28.57 -22.55 17.57
C ILE A 28 30.09 -22.53 17.77
N SER A 29 30.51 -22.29 19.00
CA SER A 29 31.82 -22.72 19.50
C SER A 29 31.58 -23.44 20.82
N ALA A 30 31.59 -24.77 20.77
CA ALA A 30 31.60 -25.67 21.93
C ALA A 30 32.84 -26.58 21.82
N PRO A 31 33.32 -27.28 22.87
CA PRO A 31 32.70 -27.52 24.19
C PRO A 31 33.68 -27.47 25.42
N ASN A 32 33.13 -27.75 26.63
CA ASN A 32 33.77 -28.24 27.88
C ASN A 32 34.07 -27.23 29.02
N ASN A 33 33.18 -27.13 30.02
CA ASN A 33 33.49 -27.21 31.47
C ASN A 33 32.19 -27.20 32.32
N PRO A 34 31.94 -28.15 33.24
CA PRO A 34 30.71 -28.19 34.02
C PRO A 34 30.90 -27.54 35.41
N GLU A 35 30.72 -26.23 35.56
CA GLU A 35 30.44 -25.65 36.88
C GLU A 35 29.99 -24.19 36.83
N ASN A 36 28.69 -23.93 36.94
CA ASN A 36 28.15 -22.96 37.90
C ASN A 36 26.61 -22.91 37.84
N LEU A 37 25.98 -23.37 38.92
CA LEU A 37 24.64 -22.94 39.29
C LEU A 37 24.68 -21.46 39.68
N PHE A 38 23.83 -20.62 39.07
CA PHE A 38 23.24 -19.48 39.78
C PHE A 38 21.94 -19.00 39.07
N ILE A 39 20.80 -19.24 39.72
CA ILE A 39 19.54 -18.48 39.63
C ILE A 39 19.33 -17.99 41.07
N PRO A 40 19.06 -16.70 41.38
CA PRO A 40 17.80 -15.97 41.06
C PRO A 40 18.05 -14.47 40.73
N GLU A 41 17.14 -13.58 40.33
CA GLU A 41 15.87 -13.18 40.97
C GLU A 41 15.17 -12.01 40.21
N SER A 42 13.83 -12.09 40.07
CA SER A 42 12.81 -11.01 40.17
C SER A 42 12.42 -10.04 39.02
N ARG A 43 11.07 -9.92 38.88
CA ARG A 43 10.21 -8.78 38.42
C ARG A 43 10.19 -8.47 36.92
N THR A 44 9.10 -8.57 36.13
CA THR A 44 7.65 -8.31 36.33
C THR A 44 6.86 -8.85 35.11
N PRO A 45 5.57 -9.22 35.21
CA PRO A 45 4.71 -9.45 34.05
C PRO A 45 4.34 -8.09 33.42
N ARG A 46 4.85 -7.78 32.22
CA ARG A 46 4.29 -6.68 31.42
C ARG A 46 3.18 -7.25 30.52
N LEU A 47 1.97 -6.74 30.76
CA LEU A 47 0.79 -6.85 29.89
C LEU A 47 1.14 -6.51 28.43
N PRO A 48 0.45 -7.11 27.42
CA PRO A 48 0.72 -6.83 26.03
C PRO A 48 0.12 -5.47 25.64
N SER A 49 0.97 -4.48 25.36
CA SER A 49 0.56 -3.28 24.64
C SER A 49 0.39 -3.63 23.16
N ASN A 50 -0.87 -3.70 22.72
CA ASN A 50 -1.26 -3.82 21.32
C ASN A 50 -0.88 -2.54 20.55
N HIS A 51 0.39 -2.42 20.15
CA HIS A 51 0.84 -1.54 19.08
C HIS A 51 2.02 -2.17 18.36
N TYR A 52 1.81 -3.34 17.76
CA TYR A 52 2.68 -3.77 16.67
C TYR A 52 2.37 -2.92 15.45
N GLN A 53 3.17 -1.86 15.29
CA GLN A 53 3.49 -1.28 14.00
C GLN A 53 3.84 -2.43 13.04
N GLN A 54 2.98 -2.69 12.06
CA GLN A 54 3.32 -3.55 10.93
C GLN A 54 4.27 -2.81 9.99
N GLN A 55 5.54 -2.76 10.38
CA GLN A 55 6.67 -2.43 9.50
C GLN A 55 7.79 -3.41 9.80
N ASN A 56 7.83 -4.55 9.10
CA ASN A 56 9.08 -5.11 8.57
C ASN A 56 8.85 -6.41 7.81
N THR A 57 8.89 -6.33 6.48
CA THR A 57 9.87 -7.06 5.68
C THR A 57 9.77 -6.56 4.25
N GLN A 58 10.72 -5.74 3.81
CA GLN A 58 11.32 -5.84 2.46
C GLN A 58 12.74 -5.30 2.54
N ASN A 59 13.66 -6.24 2.77
CA ASN A 59 15.06 -6.09 2.49
C ASN A 59 15.20 -6.08 0.95
N HIS A 60 15.14 -4.90 0.36
CA HIS A 60 15.52 -4.70 -1.04
C HIS A 60 16.36 -3.44 -1.08
N ASN A 61 17.58 -3.59 -1.61
CA ASN A 61 18.60 -2.57 -1.77
C ASN A 61 18.00 -1.16 -1.88
N ILE A 62 18.20 -0.35 -0.83
CA ILE A 62 17.85 1.06 -0.82
C ILE A 62 18.83 1.74 -1.78
N VAL A 63 18.51 1.69 -3.08
CA VAL A 63 19.00 2.69 -4.01
C VAL A 63 18.52 4.01 -3.45
N ASN A 64 19.47 4.89 -3.14
CA ASN A 64 19.24 6.18 -2.52
C ASN A 64 18.38 7.04 -3.47
N LEU A 65 17.06 6.93 -3.31
CA LEU A 65 16.07 7.42 -4.26
C LEU A 65 15.56 8.78 -3.81
N ASN A 66 16.50 9.71 -3.63
CA ASN A 66 16.21 11.05 -3.14
C ASN A 66 15.40 11.91 -4.14
N ASN A 67 14.93 11.34 -5.27
CA ASN A 67 14.12 12.05 -6.26
C ASN A 67 13.25 11.16 -7.18
N SER A 68 13.08 9.85 -6.97
CA SER A 68 12.19 9.11 -7.89
C SER A 68 10.73 9.24 -7.53
N ILE A 69 10.00 9.74 -8.52
CA ILE A 69 8.56 9.69 -8.67
C ILE A 69 8.04 8.31 -8.24
N LYS A 70 7.28 8.27 -7.14
CA LYS A 70 6.59 7.06 -6.67
C LYS A 70 5.33 6.85 -7.52
N TYR A 71 5.31 5.81 -8.33
CA TYR A 71 4.18 5.46 -9.21
C TYR A 71 2.92 5.11 -8.42
N SER A 72 3.06 4.56 -7.21
CA SER A 72 1.95 4.36 -6.26
C SER A 72 1.21 5.66 -5.92
N TYR A 73 1.93 6.76 -5.67
CA TYR A 73 1.32 8.06 -5.42
C TYR A 73 0.62 8.63 -6.66
N ILE A 74 1.25 8.49 -7.84
CA ILE A 74 0.61 8.92 -9.09
C ILE A 74 -0.70 8.15 -9.34
N CYS A 75 -0.70 6.83 -9.14
CA CYS A 75 -1.89 6.00 -9.31
C CYS A 75 -3.02 6.44 -8.37
N PHE A 76 -2.68 6.72 -7.11
CA PHE A 76 -3.61 7.25 -6.13
C PHE A 76 -4.20 8.61 -6.56
N SER A 77 -3.34 9.58 -6.90
CA SER A 77 -3.78 10.93 -7.29
C SER A 77 -4.65 10.90 -8.55
N LEU A 78 -4.24 10.17 -9.59
CA LEU A 78 -5.01 10.07 -10.83
C LEU A 78 -6.33 9.30 -10.64
N GLY A 79 -6.34 8.30 -9.76
CA GLY A 79 -7.57 7.60 -9.39
C GLY A 79 -8.56 8.51 -8.65
N LEU A 80 -8.07 9.34 -7.74
CA LEU A 80 -8.87 10.34 -7.02
C LEU A 80 -9.43 11.41 -7.97
N ILE A 81 -8.58 11.97 -8.84
CA ILE A 81 -8.97 12.94 -9.86
C ILE A 81 -10.04 12.34 -10.79
N GLY A 82 -9.80 11.11 -11.27
CA GLY A 82 -10.73 10.37 -12.13
C GLY A 82 -12.09 10.09 -11.49
N LEU A 83 -12.16 10.06 -10.15
CA LEU A 83 -13.39 9.93 -9.39
C LEU A 83 -14.10 11.27 -9.15
N ILE A 84 -13.36 12.31 -8.77
CA ILE A 84 -13.93 13.60 -8.37
C ILE A 84 -14.51 14.35 -9.58
N LEU A 85 -13.81 14.39 -10.72
CA LEU A 85 -14.27 15.13 -11.90
C LEU A 85 -15.66 14.73 -12.42
N PRO A 86 -15.99 13.44 -12.61
CA PRO A 86 -17.33 13.06 -13.08
C PRO A 86 -18.42 13.33 -12.02
N LEU A 87 -18.10 13.19 -10.73
CA LEU A 87 -19.03 13.52 -9.64
C LEU A 87 -19.37 15.01 -9.62
N THR A 88 -18.37 15.88 -9.76
CA THR A 88 -18.58 17.33 -9.81
C THR A 88 -19.30 17.74 -11.09
N ALA A 89 -18.97 17.13 -12.23
CA ALA A 89 -19.69 17.37 -13.49
C ALA A 89 -21.18 17.01 -13.38
N ASN A 90 -21.52 15.86 -12.80
CA ASN A 90 -22.91 15.46 -12.57
C ASN A 90 -23.64 16.39 -11.59
N PHE A 91 -22.97 16.83 -10.53
CA PHE A 91 -23.55 17.79 -9.59
C PHE A 91 -23.87 19.14 -10.25
N LEU A 92 -22.95 19.63 -11.09
CA LEU A 92 -23.17 20.84 -11.89
C LEU A 92 -24.34 20.68 -12.87
N MET A 93 -24.49 19.49 -13.48
CA MET A 93 -25.57 19.20 -14.42
C MET A 93 -26.95 19.12 -13.74
N PHE A 94 -27.02 18.67 -12.48
CA PHE A 94 -28.26 18.58 -11.70
C PHE A 94 -28.74 19.92 -11.13
N SER A 95 -27.85 20.90 -10.97
CA SER A 95 -28.18 22.19 -10.37
C SER A 95 -29.17 22.98 -11.26
N ILE A 96 -30.43 23.02 -10.81
CA ILE A 96 -31.67 23.19 -11.59
C ILE A 96 -31.84 24.53 -12.35
N SER A 97 -31.04 25.57 -12.08
CA SER A 97 -31.34 26.93 -12.58
C SER A 97 -30.55 27.41 -13.80
N TYR A 98 -29.68 26.60 -14.42
CA TYR A 98 -28.72 27.11 -15.43
C TYR A 98 -28.42 26.11 -16.57
N TYR A 99 -29.48 25.50 -17.10
CA TYR A 99 -29.43 24.24 -17.85
C TYR A 99 -28.82 24.29 -19.26
N SER A 100 -28.82 25.45 -19.94
CA SER A 100 -28.45 25.50 -21.36
C SER A 100 -26.94 25.62 -21.62
N SER A 101 -26.20 26.33 -20.75
CA SER A 101 -24.77 26.63 -20.99
C SER A 101 -23.80 25.68 -20.29
N GLN A 102 -24.23 24.96 -19.25
CA GLN A 102 -23.35 24.10 -18.45
C GLN A 102 -22.96 22.79 -19.15
N LYS A 103 -23.71 22.35 -20.18
CA LYS A 103 -23.40 21.13 -20.95
C LYS A 103 -22.02 21.19 -21.60
N TYR A 104 -21.64 22.37 -22.12
CA TYR A 104 -20.34 22.58 -22.76
C TYR A 104 -19.16 22.48 -21.79
N ILE A 105 -19.41 22.64 -20.49
CA ILE A 105 -18.39 22.54 -19.43
C ILE A 105 -18.39 21.14 -18.82
N ALA A 106 -19.56 20.54 -18.59
CA ALA A 106 -19.68 19.24 -17.95
C ALA A 106 -19.10 18.09 -18.79
N ILE A 107 -19.39 18.05 -20.10
CA ILE A 107 -18.91 16.99 -21.01
C ILE A 107 -17.38 16.89 -21.06
N PRO A 108 -16.61 17.97 -21.27
CA PRO A 108 -15.15 17.88 -21.26
C PRO A 108 -14.59 17.51 -19.89
N LEU A 109 -15.23 17.91 -18.78
CA LEU A 109 -14.83 17.48 -17.44
C LEU A 109 -14.94 15.95 -17.26
N ILE A 110 -16.03 15.34 -17.74
CA ILE A 110 -16.21 13.88 -17.75
C ILE A 110 -15.10 13.24 -18.60
N GLY A 111 -14.80 13.82 -19.77
CA GLY A 111 -13.69 13.37 -20.62
C GLY A 111 -12.34 13.36 -19.91
N LEU A 112 -11.99 14.43 -19.18
CA LEU A 112 -10.77 14.50 -18.37
C LEU A 112 -10.75 13.44 -17.26
N GLY A 113 -11.91 13.14 -16.64
CA GLY A 113 -12.06 12.08 -15.64
C GLY A 113 -11.73 10.69 -16.19
N ILE A 114 -12.24 10.38 -17.40
CA ILE A 114 -11.97 9.12 -18.10
C ILE A 114 -10.49 9.00 -18.43
N VAL A 115 -9.89 10.05 -19.00
CA VAL A 115 -8.46 10.07 -19.36
C VAL A 115 -7.59 9.85 -18.12
N SER A 116 -7.88 10.54 -17.00
CA SER A 116 -7.16 10.35 -15.74
C SER A 116 -7.25 8.91 -15.22
N THR A 117 -8.41 8.28 -15.37
CA THR A 117 -8.63 6.88 -14.95
C THR A 117 -7.83 5.91 -15.81
N ILE A 118 -7.78 6.12 -17.14
CA ILE A 118 -6.95 5.32 -18.05
C ILE A 118 -5.47 5.45 -17.67
N PHE A 119 -4.97 6.67 -17.44
CA PHE A 119 -3.59 6.87 -16.99
C PHE A 119 -3.33 6.19 -15.64
N SER A 120 -4.26 6.25 -14.68
CA SER A 120 -4.14 5.54 -13.41
C SER A 120 -3.94 4.02 -13.62
N MET A 121 -4.65 3.41 -14.57
CA MET A 121 -4.47 1.99 -14.91
C MET A 121 -3.11 1.69 -15.56
N ILE A 122 -2.60 2.60 -16.39
CA ILE A 122 -1.26 2.46 -17.00
C ILE A 122 -0.18 2.50 -15.92
N TYR A 123 -0.28 3.47 -14.99
CA TYR A 123 0.68 3.59 -13.89
C TYR A 123 0.58 2.45 -12.88
N LYS A 124 -0.61 1.89 -12.67
CA LYS A 124 -0.78 0.66 -11.88
C LYS A 124 0.04 -0.50 -12.47
N LYS A 125 -0.06 -0.75 -13.77
CA LYS A 125 0.72 -1.82 -14.44
C LYS A 125 2.24 -1.59 -14.32
N LYS A 126 2.67 -0.32 -14.27
CA LYS A 126 4.08 0.04 -14.12
C LYS A 126 4.55 -0.14 -12.67
N SER A 127 3.74 0.25 -11.68
CA SER A 127 4.08 0.08 -10.27
C SER A 127 4.13 -1.39 -9.85
N GLU A 128 3.32 -2.27 -10.46
CA GLU A 128 3.36 -3.71 -10.18
C GLU A 128 4.71 -4.37 -10.48
N LYS A 129 5.49 -3.83 -11.43
CA LYS A 129 6.80 -4.38 -11.83
C LYS A 129 7.96 -3.83 -11.02
N ILE A 130 7.80 -2.68 -10.38
CA ILE A 130 8.90 -1.88 -9.83
C ILE A 130 8.76 -1.73 -8.32
N GLU A 131 7.53 -1.55 -7.81
CA GLU A 131 7.27 -1.18 -6.43
C GLU A 131 6.69 -2.34 -5.62
N PRO A 132 7.10 -2.48 -4.35
CA PRO A 132 6.47 -3.42 -3.44
C PRO A 132 5.00 -3.07 -3.21
N ILE A 133 4.24 -4.04 -2.72
CA ILE A 133 2.81 -3.83 -2.43
C ILE A 133 2.66 -2.89 -1.23
N THR A 134 2.36 -1.63 -1.48
CA THR A 134 2.04 -0.64 -0.42
C THR A 134 0.53 -0.44 -0.25
N THR A 135 0.13 0.15 0.88
CA THR A 135 -1.27 0.45 1.19
C THR A 135 -1.85 1.47 0.21
N GLU A 136 -1.08 2.47 -0.18
CA GLU A 136 -1.46 3.51 -1.14
C GLU A 136 -1.77 2.88 -2.51
N ARG A 137 -1.01 1.88 -2.94
CA ARG A 137 -1.25 1.14 -4.18
C ARG A 137 -2.58 0.39 -4.15
N LYS A 138 -2.91 -0.25 -3.02
CA LYS A 138 -4.20 -0.96 -2.84
C LYS A 138 -5.36 0.03 -2.92
N ILE A 139 -5.26 1.13 -2.18
CA ILE A 139 -6.29 2.17 -2.14
C ILE A 139 -6.46 2.83 -3.53
N GLY A 140 -5.36 3.16 -4.20
CA GLY A 140 -5.37 3.73 -5.55
C GLY A 140 -6.07 2.81 -6.57
N SER A 141 -5.84 1.48 -6.48
CA SER A 141 -6.55 0.53 -7.33
C SER A 141 -8.05 0.46 -7.03
N ILE A 142 -8.47 0.60 -5.77
CA ILE A 142 -9.89 0.63 -5.40
C ILE A 142 -10.53 1.90 -5.99
N PHE A 143 -9.89 3.05 -5.82
CA PHE A 143 -10.37 4.31 -6.39
C PHE A 143 -10.47 4.26 -7.91
N ALA A 144 -9.51 3.64 -8.60
CA ALA A 144 -9.61 3.47 -10.05
C ALA A 144 -10.86 2.67 -10.46
N ILE A 145 -11.21 1.60 -9.74
CA ILE A 145 -12.42 0.81 -10.01
C ILE A 145 -13.68 1.65 -9.79
N ILE A 146 -13.77 2.36 -8.66
CA ILE A 146 -14.91 3.23 -8.36
C ILE A 146 -15.01 4.36 -9.41
N ALA A 147 -13.88 4.93 -9.82
CA ALA A 147 -13.82 5.95 -10.87
C ALA A 147 -14.37 5.44 -12.20
N ILE A 148 -14.07 4.20 -12.62
CA ILE A 148 -14.64 3.61 -13.83
C ILE A 148 -16.18 3.59 -13.75
N ILE A 149 -16.73 3.13 -12.62
CA ILE A 149 -18.17 3.05 -12.40
C ILE A 149 -18.79 4.45 -12.42
N ALA A 150 -18.18 5.41 -11.72
CA ALA A 150 -18.66 6.79 -11.66
C ALA A 150 -18.62 7.47 -13.04
N ASN A 151 -17.56 7.28 -13.82
CA ASN A 151 -17.46 7.81 -15.18
C ASN A 151 -18.50 7.17 -16.11
N ALA A 152 -18.74 5.86 -16.01
CA ALA A 152 -19.77 5.18 -16.81
C ALA A 152 -21.17 5.73 -16.48
N TYR A 153 -21.47 5.91 -15.19
CA TYR A 153 -22.72 6.53 -14.75
C TYR A 153 -22.87 7.97 -15.25
N ALA A 154 -21.82 8.79 -15.12
CA ALA A 154 -21.83 10.19 -15.59
C ALA A 154 -22.02 10.31 -17.10
N LEU A 155 -21.38 9.43 -17.88
CA LEU A 155 -21.56 9.37 -19.32
C LEU A 155 -23.01 8.98 -19.67
N PHE A 156 -23.57 7.98 -18.99
CA PHE A 156 -24.95 7.55 -19.21
C PHE A 156 -25.96 8.65 -18.88
N SER A 157 -25.81 9.34 -17.74
CA SER A 157 -26.66 10.46 -17.38
C SER A 157 -26.54 11.63 -18.36
N ALA A 158 -25.33 11.91 -18.85
CA ALA A 158 -25.12 12.94 -19.86
C ALA A 158 -25.83 12.60 -21.18
N ILE A 159 -25.77 11.34 -21.63
CA ILE A 159 -26.45 10.87 -22.85
C ILE A 159 -27.97 11.00 -22.74
N ILE A 160 -28.57 10.60 -21.61
CA ILE A 160 -30.02 10.74 -21.39
C ILE A 160 -30.46 12.21 -21.37
N SER A 161 -29.57 13.11 -20.95
CA SER A 161 -29.87 14.53 -20.80
C SER A 161 -29.65 15.35 -22.09
N ILE A 162 -29.14 14.74 -23.16
CA ILE A 162 -28.98 15.37 -24.49
C ILE A 162 -30.32 15.37 -25.21
#